data_AF-A0A969WW14-F1
#
_entry.id   AF-A0A969WW14-F1
#
_cell.length_a   1.000
_cell.length_b   1.000
_cell.length_c   1.000
_cell.angle_alpha   90.00
_cell.angle_beta   90.00
_cell.angle_gamma   90.00
#
_symmetry.space_group_name_H-M   'P 1'
#
loop_
_entity.id
_entity.type
_entity.pdbx_description
1 polymer ?
#
loop_
_entity_poly.entity_id
_entity_poly.type
_entity_poly.pdbx_seq_one_letter_code
_entity_poly.pdbx_strand_id
1 'polypeptide(L)'
;MKSTQSIPWQDRPEGCNDIMWRYSENPVIGRYHIQSSNSIFNSAVVPFKDGFAGVFRCDNKSVQMNIFRGFSKDGINWDIDHEPIEMKAGNTEMIESDYK
;
A
#
# COMPACT_ATOMS: atom_id res chain seq x y z
N MET A 1 16.43 -9.25 -13.46
CA MET A 1 16.92 -9.32 -12.08
C MET A 1 15.95 -10.17 -11.27
N LYS A 2 16.42 -11.23 -10.60
CA LYS A 2 15.56 -11.98 -9.66
C LYS A 2 15.53 -11.22 -8.33
N SER A 3 14.33 -10.95 -7.81
CA SER A 3 14.14 -10.42 -6.46
C SER A 3 14.70 -11.41 -5.44
N THR A 4 15.50 -10.91 -4.50
CA THR A 4 16.12 -11.68 -3.40
C THR A 4 15.30 -11.59 -2.11
N GLN A 5 14.11 -11.00 -2.18
CA GLN A 5 13.26 -10.69 -1.03
C GLN A 5 12.36 -11.90 -0.74
N SER A 6 12.33 -12.33 0.51
CA SER A 6 11.37 -13.34 0.93
C SER A 6 9.96 -12.76 0.83
N ILE A 7 9.07 -13.46 0.14
CA ILE A 7 7.65 -13.10 0.08
C ILE A 7 7.05 -13.28 1.48
N PRO A 8 6.21 -12.33 1.97
CA PRO A 8 5.47 -12.52 3.23
C PRO A 8 4.55 -13.73 3.11
N TRP A 9 4.67 -14.66 4.04
CA TRP A 9 4.01 -15.96 3.97
C TRP A 9 3.53 -16.45 5.33
N GLN A 10 2.40 -17.13 5.34
CA GLN A 10 1.88 -17.89 6.46
C GLN A 10 1.36 -19.22 5.91
N ASP A 11 1.74 -20.34 6.52
CA ASP A 11 1.25 -21.64 6.09
C ASP A 11 -0.26 -21.76 6.26
N ARG A 12 -0.86 -22.59 5.40
CA ARG A 12 -2.30 -22.82 5.41
C ARG A 12 -2.73 -23.36 6.79
N PRO A 13 -3.73 -22.76 7.46
CA PRO A 13 -4.22 -23.24 8.74
C PRO A 13 -4.70 -24.69 8.67
N GLU A 14 -4.53 -25.43 9.77
CA GLU A 14 -5.03 -26.80 9.89
C GLU A 14 -6.55 -26.85 9.64
N GLY A 15 -6.99 -27.81 8.83
CA GLY A 15 -8.40 -27.97 8.46
C GLY A 15 -8.92 -27.00 7.38
N CYS A 16 -8.12 -26.05 6.89
CA CYS A 16 -8.50 -25.18 5.78
C CYS A 16 -8.42 -25.95 4.44
N ASN A 17 -9.57 -26.15 3.79
CA ASN A 17 -9.70 -26.84 2.50
C ASN A 17 -9.79 -25.89 1.29
N ASP A 18 -9.79 -24.57 1.53
CA ASP A 18 -9.83 -23.58 0.46
C ASP A 18 -8.49 -23.50 -0.28
N ILE A 19 -8.53 -23.08 -1.55
CA ILE A 19 -7.34 -22.87 -2.40
C ILE A 19 -6.51 -21.69 -1.88
N MET A 20 -7.19 -20.64 -1.39
CA MET A 20 -6.60 -19.42 -0.86
C MET A 20 -7.05 -19.24 0.59
N TRP A 21 -6.11 -18.93 1.48
CA TRP A 21 -6.40 -18.59 2.87
C TRP A 21 -5.99 -17.15 3.17
N ARG A 22 -6.60 -16.58 4.21
CA ARG A 22 -6.29 -15.22 4.66
C ARG A 22 -5.19 -15.27 5.71
N TYR A 23 -4.35 -14.24 5.70
CA TYR A 23 -3.44 -13.98 6.80
C TYR A 23 -4.23 -13.80 8.11
N SER A 24 -3.78 -14.45 9.19
CA SER A 24 -4.50 -14.51 10.46
C SER A 24 -4.58 -13.17 11.20
N GLU A 25 -3.65 -12.26 10.95
CA GLU A 25 -3.57 -10.94 11.59
C GLU A 25 -4.04 -9.82 10.65
N ASN A 26 -4.97 -10.11 9.74
CA ASN A 26 -5.61 -9.05 8.97
C ASN A 26 -6.38 -8.05 9.88
N PRO A 27 -6.41 -6.75 9.52
CA PRO A 27 -5.74 -6.14 8.37
C PRO A 27 -4.26 -5.81 8.63
N VAL A 28 -3.43 -5.90 7.59
CA VAL A 28 -2.00 -5.52 7.68
C VAL A 28 -1.76 -4.01 7.80
N ILE A 29 -2.69 -3.18 7.33
CA ILE A 29 -2.64 -1.71 7.48
C ILE A 29 -3.97 -1.27 8.08
N GLY A 30 -3.89 -0.52 9.18
CA GLY A 30 -5.05 0.02 9.87
C GLY A 30 -5.70 1.18 9.12
N ARG A 31 -7.01 1.37 9.34
CA ARG A 31 -7.79 2.46 8.76
C ARG A 31 -7.22 3.86 9.05
N TYR A 32 -6.60 4.02 10.23
CA TYR A 32 -6.04 5.28 10.75
C TYR A 32 -4.51 5.24 10.88
N HIS A 33 -3.83 4.45 10.06
CA HIS A 33 -2.37 4.24 10.15
C HIS A 33 -1.58 5.54 9.96
N ILE A 34 -2.11 6.48 9.17
CA ILE A 34 -1.58 7.85 9.08
C ILE A 34 -2.62 8.86 9.59
N GLN A 35 -2.15 9.94 10.20
CA GLN A 35 -3.00 10.94 10.88
C GLN A 35 -4.11 11.53 9.99
N SER A 36 -3.83 11.73 8.71
CA SER A 36 -4.76 12.31 7.73
C SER A 36 -5.81 11.31 7.24
N SER A 37 -5.55 10.01 7.37
CA SER A 37 -6.39 8.97 6.77
C SER A 37 -7.72 8.80 7.47
N ASN A 38 -8.76 8.69 6.66
CA ASN A 38 -10.02 8.04 6.98
C ASN A 38 -9.99 6.58 6.55
N SER A 39 -9.34 6.20 5.46
CA SER A 39 -9.24 4.80 5.03
C SER A 39 -8.05 4.57 4.11
N ILE A 40 -7.42 3.40 4.22
CA ILE A 40 -6.30 2.98 3.39
C ILE A 40 -6.63 1.60 2.82
N PHE A 41 -6.71 1.49 1.49
CA PHE A 41 -7.09 0.25 0.78
C PHE A 41 -6.65 0.31 -0.69
N ASN A 42 -6.90 -0.73 -1.49
CA ASN A 42 -6.60 -0.78 -2.93
C ASN A 42 -5.19 -0.26 -3.32
N SER A 43 -4.19 -0.74 -2.59
CA SER A 43 -2.79 -0.28 -2.72
C SER A 43 -1.99 -1.22 -3.62
N ALA A 44 -0.93 -0.70 -4.25
CA ALA A 44 -0.02 -1.48 -5.08
C ALA A 44 1.35 -1.62 -4.42
N VAL A 45 1.94 -2.81 -4.50
CA VAL A 45 3.21 -3.17 -3.84
C VAL A 45 4.13 -3.89 -4.82
N VAL A 46 5.42 -3.58 -4.76
CA VAL A 46 6.48 -4.22 -5.55
C VAL A 46 7.71 -4.50 -4.68
N PRO A 47 8.49 -5.57 -4.96
CA PRO A 47 9.84 -5.69 -4.43
C PRO A 47 10.69 -4.51 -4.91
N PHE A 48 11.41 -3.87 -4.00
CA PHE A 48 12.23 -2.70 -4.29
C PHE A 48 13.42 -2.61 -3.34
N LYS A 49 14.64 -2.59 -3.89
CA LYS A 49 15.89 -2.64 -3.12
C LYS A 49 15.85 -3.80 -2.11
N ASP A 50 16.24 -3.58 -0.85
CA ASP A 50 16.30 -4.61 0.20
C ASP A 50 14.96 -4.84 0.91
N GLY A 51 13.83 -4.66 0.22
CA GLY A 51 12.50 -4.79 0.78
C GLY A 51 11.41 -4.55 -0.25
N PHE A 52 10.39 -3.81 0.14
CA PHE A 52 9.22 -3.51 -0.67
C PHE A 52 8.96 -2.00 -0.69
N ALA A 53 8.44 -1.52 -1.82
CA ALA A 53 7.87 -0.19 -1.97
C ALA A 53 6.42 -0.33 -2.41
N GLY A 54 5.60 0.65 -2.06
CA GLY A 54 4.20 0.68 -2.47
C GLY A 54 3.68 2.09 -2.72
N VAL A 55 2.58 2.13 -3.47
CA VAL A 55 1.71 3.30 -3.60
C VAL A 55 0.37 2.97 -2.96
N PHE A 56 -0.02 3.79 -1.99
CA PHE A 56 -1.17 3.57 -1.12
C PHE A 56 -2.23 4.60 -1.43
N ARG A 57 -3.45 4.14 -1.70
CA ARG A 57 -4.60 5.02 -1.70
C ARG A 57 -5.01 5.26 -0.26
N CYS A 58 -4.87 6.51 0.19
CA CYS A 58 -5.34 6.95 1.49
C CYS A 58 -6.38 8.04 1.28
N ASP A 59 -7.63 7.72 1.60
CA ASP A 59 -8.71 8.70 1.57
C ASP A 59 -8.66 9.48 2.88
N ASN A 60 -8.71 10.82 2.85
CA ASN A 60 -8.66 11.64 4.06
C ASN A 60 -10.03 11.76 4.75
N LYS A 61 -10.12 12.48 5.88
CA LYS A 61 -11.39 12.69 6.63
C LYS A 61 -12.49 13.41 5.85
N SER A 62 -12.14 14.10 4.76
CA SER A 62 -13.08 14.70 3.81
C SER A 62 -13.33 13.80 2.58
N VAL A 63 -12.87 12.55 2.61
CA VAL A 63 -13.02 11.52 1.55
C VAL A 63 -12.30 11.90 0.25
N GLN A 64 -11.34 12.82 0.30
CA GLN A 64 -10.47 13.09 -0.84
C GLN A 64 -9.48 11.94 -1.01
N MET A 65 -9.43 11.41 -2.23
CA MET A 65 -8.65 10.22 -2.58
C MET A 65 -7.25 10.62 -2.99
N ASN A 66 -6.27 10.34 -2.14
CA ASN A 66 -4.89 10.71 -2.37
C ASN A 66 -3.99 9.47 -2.46
N ILE A 67 -2.86 9.62 -3.17
CA ILE A 67 -1.87 8.54 -3.34
C ILE A 67 -0.62 8.90 -2.55
N PHE A 68 -0.21 7.98 -1.67
CA PHE A 68 0.94 8.11 -0.78
C PHE A 68 1.98 7.06 -1.14
N ARG A 69 3.25 7.37 -0.89
CA ARG A 69 4.34 6.40 -1.00
C ARG A 69 4.53 5.72 0.35
N GLY A 70 4.91 4.45 0.34
CA GLY A 70 5.32 3.75 1.55
C GLY A 70 6.37 2.67 1.28
N PHE A 71 7.04 2.25 2.34
CA PHE A 71 8.08 1.22 2.31
C PHE A 71 7.86 0.19 3.40
N SER A 72 8.34 -1.02 3.14
CA SER A 72 8.35 -2.10 4.11
C SER A 72 9.57 -2.97 3.92
N LYS A 73 10.10 -3.53 5.02
CA LYS A 73 11.19 -4.52 4.94
C LYS A 73 10.67 -5.95 4.74
N ASP A 74 9.46 -6.24 5.22
CA ASP A 74 8.88 -7.59 5.25
C ASP A 74 7.61 -7.73 4.40
N GLY A 75 7.06 -6.62 3.89
CA GLY A 75 5.83 -6.60 3.10
C GLY A 75 4.54 -6.63 3.92
N ILE A 76 4.63 -6.63 5.26
CA ILE A 76 3.47 -6.64 6.19
C ILE A 76 3.45 -5.36 7.03
N ASN A 77 4.58 -4.95 7.60
CA ASN A 77 4.71 -3.75 8.41
C ASN A 77 5.10 -2.57 7.52
N TRP A 78 4.20 -1.60 7.37
CA TRP A 78 4.35 -0.50 6.43
C TRP A 78 4.61 0.83 7.12
N ASP A 79 5.65 1.52 6.64
CA ASP A 79 5.89 2.94 6.90
C ASP A 79 5.39 3.74 5.69
N ILE A 80 4.30 4.48 5.89
CA ILE A 80 3.61 5.25 4.83
C ILE A 80 3.86 6.73 5.11
N ASP A 81 4.29 7.47 4.08
CA ASP A 81 4.51 8.90 4.19
C ASP A 81 3.23 9.63 4.65
N HIS A 82 3.39 10.73 5.38
CA HIS A 82 2.26 11.51 5.89
C HIS A 82 1.69 12.51 4.87
N GLU A 83 2.42 12.77 3.79
CA GLU A 83 2.03 13.68 2.72
C GLU A 83 1.86 12.92 1.39
N PRO A 84 0.89 13.33 0.55
CA PRO A 84 0.63 12.67 -0.72
C PRO A 84 1.79 12.89 -1.69
N ILE A 85 1.90 12.00 -2.67
CA ILE A 85 2.81 12.19 -3.80
C ILE A 85 2.36 13.42 -4.60
N GLU A 86 3.24 14.42 -4.64
CA GLU A 86 3.17 15.55 -5.56
C GLU A 86 3.45 15.05 -6.99
N MET A 87 2.38 14.91 -7.78
CA MET A 87 2.50 14.50 -9.18
C MET A 87 3.09 15.64 -9.99
N LYS A 88 4.06 15.33 -10.84
CA LYS A 88 4.59 16.29 -11.82
C LYS A 88 3.77 16.20 -13.10
N ALA A 89 3.70 17.31 -13.82
CA ALA A 89 3.15 17.34 -15.17
C ALA A 89 3.82 16.24 -16.02
N GLY A 90 2.99 15.49 -16.74
CA GLY A 90 3.46 14.46 -17.65
C GLY A 90 4.07 15.05 -18.92
N ASN A 91 3.97 14.28 -19.98
CA ASN A 91 4.39 14.66 -21.33
C ASN A 91 3.34 15.49 -22.10
N THR A 92 2.25 15.89 -21.45
CA THR A 92 1.19 16.74 -21.99
C THR A 92 0.93 17.92 -21.06
N GLU A 93 0.47 19.04 -21.62
CA GLU A 93 -0.16 20.11 -20.85
C GLU A 93 -1.51 19.59 -20.33
N MET A 94 -1.48 18.85 -19.22
CA MET A 94 -2.68 18.39 -18.53
C MET A 94 -3.41 19.61 -17.95
N ILE A 95 -4.73 19.63 -18.08
CA ILE A 95 -5.58 20.53 -17.28
C ILE A 95 -5.46 20.06 -15.83
N GLU A 96 -5.28 20.99 -14.91
CA GLU A 96 -5.25 20.69 -13.47
C GLU A 96 -6.52 19.93 -13.08
N SER A 97 -6.36 18.73 -12.54
CA SER A 97 -7.44 17.83 -12.12
C SER A 97 -7.37 17.67 -10.61
N ASP A 98 -8.47 17.99 -9.92
CA ASP A 98 -8.63 17.72 -8.48
C ASP A 98 -8.67 16.21 -8.17
N TYR A 99 -8.81 15.37 -9.21
CA TYR A 99 -8.78 13.91 -9.12
C TYR A 99 -7.44 13.29 -9.55
N LYS A 100 -6.44 14.14 -9.85
CA LYS A 100 -5.21 13.85 -10.63
C LYS A 100 -5.46 13.67 -12.12
#